data_AF-A0A382M7H5-F1
#
_entry.id   AF-A0A382M7H5-F1
#
_cell.length_a   1.000
_cell.length_b   1.000
_cell.length_c   1.000
_cell.angle_alpha   90.00
_cell.angle_beta   90.00
_cell.angle_gamma   90.00
#
_symmetry.space_group_name_H-M   'P 1'
#
loop_
_entity.id
_entity.type
_entity.pdbx_description
1 polymer ?
#
loop_
_entity_poly.entity_id
_entity_poly.type
_entity_poly.pdbx_seq_one_letter_code
_entity_poly.pdbx_strand_id
1 'polypeptide(L)' 'MGPLISENHRVYVDNLVLASISEGAEVICGGEKVSGKGFFYEPTIMAKIKNDMTVYRNEVFGPVLTVMPFEDEDEAV' A
#
# COMPACT_ATOMS: atom_id res chain seq x y z
N MET A 1 12.00 3.06 -10.88
CA MET A 1 12.04 2.34 -9.59
C MET A 1 12.48 0.90 -9.87
N GLY A 2 13.35 0.31 -9.03
CA GLY A 2 13.80 -1.07 -9.21
C GLY A 2 12.74 -2.11 -8.84
N PRO A 3 12.97 -3.40 -9.12
CA PRO A 3 12.06 -4.47 -8.72
C PRO A 3 12.13 -4.72 -7.21
N LEU A 4 11.09 -5.35 -6.67
CA LEU A 4 11.14 -5.98 -5.35
C LEU A 4 12.10 -7.18 -5.37
N ILE A 5 12.53 -7.61 -4.18
CA ILE A 5 13.57 -8.63 -4.03
C ILE A 5 13.14 -10.03 -4.54
N SER A 6 11.85 -10.36 -4.46
CA SER A 6 11.33 -11.68 -4.83
C SER A 6 9.85 -11.63 -5.23
N GLU A 7 9.38 -12.68 -5.91
CA GLU A 7 7.96 -12.86 -6.21
C GLU A 7 7.11 -12.96 -4.95
N ASN A 8 7.57 -13.71 -3.94
CA ASN A 8 6.87 -13.84 -2.67
C ASN A 8 6.67 -12.48 -1.99
N HIS A 9 7.69 -11.61 -2.03
CA HIS A 9 7.58 -10.25 -1.49
C HIS A 9 6.60 -9.40 -2.29
N ARG A 10 6.60 -9.55 -3.63
CA ARG A 10 5.62 -8.87 -4.49
C ARG A 10 4.18 -9.31 -4.21
N VAL A 11 3.95 -10.60 -4.00
CA VAL A 11 2.63 -11.15 -3.63
C VAL A 11 2.21 -10.67 -2.24
N TYR A 12 3.14 -10.61 -1.29
CA TYR A 12 2.88 -10.06 0.04
C TYR A 12 2.40 -8.60 -0.02
N VAL A 13 3.13 -7.73 -0.73
CA VAL A 13 2.75 -6.32 -0.94
C VAL A 13 1.38 -6.21 -1.60
N ASP A 14 1.15 -6.97 -2.67
CA ASP A 14 -0.11 -6.99 -3.42
C ASP A 14 -1.29 -7.39 -2.53
N ASN A 15 -1.12 -8.41 -1.68
CA ASN A 15 -2.17 -8.86 -0.77
C ASN A 15 -2.54 -7.80 0.28
N LEU A 16 -1.58 -7.04 0.82
CA LEU A 16 -1.86 -5.95 1.75
C LEU A 16 -2.65 -4.82 1.09
N VAL A 17 -2.29 -4.47 -0.15
CA VAL A 17 -3.00 -3.46 -0.95
C VAL A 17 -4.43 -3.91 -1.23
N LEU A 18 -4.62 -5.14 -1.74
CA LEU A 18 -5.94 -5.70 -2.05
C LEU A 18 -6.82 -5.84 -0.81
N ALA A 19 -6.27 -6.28 0.32
CA ALA A 19 -6.99 -6.35 1.60
C ALA A 19 -7.48 -4.96 2.02
N SER A 20 -6.62 -3.94 1.93
CA SER A 20 -6.98 -2.58 2.34
C SER A 20 -8.02 -1.95 1.40
N ILE A 21 -7.98 -2.25 0.10
CA ILE A 21 -9.04 -1.88 -0.84
C ILE A 21 -10.38 -2.49 -0.40
N SER A 22 -10.38 -3.77 -0.01
CA SER A 22 -11.59 -4.45 0.47
C SER A 22 -12.15 -3.88 1.78
N GLU A 23 -11.30 -3.25 2.58
CA GLU A 23 -11.64 -2.56 3.83
C GLU A 23 -12.13 -1.11 3.59
N GLY A 24 -12.04 -0.61 2.36
CA GLY A 24 -12.55 0.70 1.95
C GLY A 24 -11.47 1.76 1.68
N ALA A 25 -10.20 1.37 1.62
CA ALA A 25 -9.14 2.25 1.13
C ALA A 25 -9.34 2.58 -0.36
N GLU A 26 -8.89 3.77 -0.76
CA GLU A 26 -8.92 4.21 -2.15
C GLU A 26 -7.52 4.25 -2.73
N VAL A 27 -7.32 3.65 -3.91
CA VAL A 27 -6.06 3.78 -4.66
C VAL A 27 -6.12 5.03 -5.53
N ILE A 28 -5.23 5.98 -5.26
CA ILE A 28 -5.12 7.24 -6.00
C ILE A 28 -4.23 7.07 -7.23
N CYS A 29 -3.18 6.25 -7.11
CA CYS A 29 -2.25 5.94 -8.20
C CYS A 29 -1.61 4.58 -7.92
N GLY A 30 -1.26 3.84 -8.98
CA GLY A 30 -0.60 2.55 -8.90
C GLY A 30 -1.53 1.44 -8.40
N GLY A 31 -1.02 0.59 -7.50
CA GLY A 31 -1.79 -0.46 -6.83
C GLY A 31 -1.74 -1.82 -7.53
N GLU A 32 -0.94 -1.97 -8.58
CA GLU A 32 -0.90 -3.20 -9.36
C GLU A 32 0.50 -3.81 -9.51
N LYS A 33 0.48 -5.13 -9.73
CA LYS A 33 1.63 -5.92 -10.17
C LYS A 33 1.93 -5.60 -11.63
N VAL A 34 3.15 -5.15 -11.91
CA VAL A 34 3.60 -4.95 -13.31
C VAL A 34 3.83 -6.31 -13.97
N SER A 35 3.32 -6.48 -15.19
CA SER A 35 3.52 -7.70 -15.98
C SER A 35 4.90 -7.76 -16.63
N GLY A 36 5.36 -8.96 -16.98
CA GLY A 36 6.66 -9.18 -17.62
C GLY A 36 7.75 -9.70 -16.67
N LYS A 37 9.02 -9.53 -17.08
CA LYS A 37 10.17 -10.09 -16.36
C LYS A 37 10.54 -9.24 -15.14
N GLY A 38 10.73 -9.90 -13.99
CA GLY A 38 11.12 -9.27 -12.73
C GLY A 38 9.93 -9.05 -11.79
N PHE A 39 10.22 -8.62 -10.56
CA PHE A 39 9.21 -8.50 -9.50
C PHE A 39 8.80 -7.04 -9.28
N PHE A 40 8.36 -6.39 -10.35
CA PHE A 40 7.97 -4.99 -10.33
C PHE A 40 6.55 -4.82 -9.79
N TYR A 41 6.39 -3.77 -8.98
CA TYR A 41 5.12 -3.31 -8.43
C TYR A 41 5.03 -1.80 -8.66
N GLU A 42 3.87 -1.30 -9.02
CA GLU A 42 3.71 0.14 -9.28
C GLU A 42 3.92 0.96 -8.00
N PRO A 43 4.53 2.17 -8.07
CA PRO A 43 4.42 3.12 -6.97
C PRO A 43 2.95 3.40 -6.66
N THR A 44 2.54 3.11 -5.43
CA THR A 44 1.14 3.18 -5.01
C THR A 44 0.93 4.30 -4.01
N ILE A 45 -0.12 5.09 -4.22
CA ILE A 45 -0.63 6.05 -3.22
C ILE A 45 -2.04 5.61 -2.85
N MET A 46 -2.29 5.43 -1.55
CA MET A 46 -3.59 5.06 -1.01
C MET A 46 -4.11 6.15 -0.06
N ALA A 47 -5.40 6.44 -0.14
CA ALA A 47 -6.10 7.40 0.71
C ALA A 47 -7.31 6.73 1.39
N LYS A 48 -8.03 7.52 2.21
CA LYS A 48 -9.17 7.04 3.03
C LYS A 48 -8.79 5.88 3.96
N ILE A 49 -7.54 5.89 4.42
CA ILE A 49 -7.04 4.89 5.36
C ILE A 49 -7.61 5.17 6.75
N LYS A 50 -8.05 4.11 7.43
CA LYS A 50 -8.45 4.16 8.84
C LYS A 50 -7.44 3.38 9.68
N ASN A 51 -7.36 3.72 10.96
CA ASN A 51 -6.38 3.14 11.88
C ASN A 51 -6.55 1.63 12.10
N ASP A 52 -7.67 1.03 11.73
CA ASP A 52 -7.93 -0.42 11.84
C ASP A 52 -7.63 -1.19 10.55
N MET A 53 -7.29 -0.51 9.45
CA MET A 53 -7.01 -1.13 8.16
C MET A 53 -5.67 -1.88 8.12
N THR A 54 -5.61 -2.91 7.28
CA THR A 54 -4.46 -3.80 7.08
C THR A 54 -3.19 -3.03 6.74
N VAL A 55 -3.23 -2.08 5.78
CA VAL A 55 -2.05 -1.28 5.38
C VAL A 55 -1.57 -0.32 6.46
N TYR A 56 -2.45 0.06 7.41
CA TYR A 56 -2.06 0.89 8.55
C TYR A 56 -1.38 0.05 9.64
N ARG A 57 -1.83 -1.18 9.85
CA ARG A 57 -1.36 -2.06 10.93
C ARG A 57 -0.15 -2.91 10.58
N ASN A 58 0.16 -3.09 9.31
CA ASN A 58 1.23 -3.96 8.84
C ASN A 58 2.25 -3.19 8.01
N GLU A 59 3.52 -3.50 8.22
CA GLU A 59 4.60 -2.91 7.45
C GLU A 59 4.65 -3.50 6.03
N VAL A 60 4.39 -2.66 5.02
CA VAL A 60 4.27 -3.13 3.62
C VAL A 60 5.61 -3.52 3.02
N PHE A 61 6.71 -2.83 3.37
CA PHE A 61 8.03 -3.00 2.75
C PHE A 61 8.01 -2.96 1.21
N GLY A 62 7.08 -2.20 0.63
CA GLY A 62 6.92 -2.01 -0.80
C GLY A 62 6.78 -0.54 -1.14
N PRO A 63 6.69 -0.18 -2.43
CA PRO A 63 6.55 1.21 -2.86
C PRO A 63 5.11 1.71 -2.68
N VAL A 64 4.58 1.62 -1.45
CA VAL A 64 3.21 1.98 -1.10
C VAL A 64 3.25 3.10 -0.05
N LEU A 65 2.61 4.21 -0.37
CA LEU A 65 2.41 5.35 0.52
C LEU A 65 0.94 5.45 0.92
N THR A 66 0.67 5.61 2.20
CA THR A 66 -0.66 5.90 2.73
C THR A 66 -0.79 7.37 3.09
N VAL A 67 -1.97 7.93 2.89
CA VAL A 67 -2.30 9.31 3.26
C VAL A 67 -3.57 9.30 4.11
N MET A 68 -3.49 9.97 5.25
CA MET A 68 -4.58 10.12 6.22
C MET A 68 -4.71 11.59 6.62
N PRO A 69 -5.92 12.17 6.57
CA PRO A 69 -6.16 13.46 7.18
C PRO A 69 -6.17 13.36 8.71
N PHE A 70 -5.88 14.47 9.37
CA PHE A 70 -6.06 14.70 10.80
C PHE A 70 -6.56 16.14 11.00
N GLU A 71 -7.25 16.41 12.10
CA GLU A 71 -7.84 17.73 12.40
C GLU A 71 -6.91 18.61 13.23
N ASP A 72 -6.12 18.03 14.14
CA ASP A 72 -5.18 18.76 14.99
C ASP A 72 -3.88 17.96 15.29
N GLU A 73 -2.89 18.65 15.87
CA GLU A 73 -1.60 18.04 16.19
C GLU A 73 -1.71 16.89 17.20
N ASP A 74 -2.66 16.95 18.14
CA ASP A 74 -2.82 15.91 19.15
C ASP A 74 -3.39 14.61 18.56
N GLU A 75 -4.27 14.70 17.54
CA GLU A 75 -4.77 13.54 16.79
C GLU A 75 -3.66 12.84 15.98
N ALA A 76 -2.68 13.60 15.50
CA ALA A 76 -1.61 13.08 14.64
C ALA A 76 -0.45 12.38 15.38
N VAL A 77 -0.37 12.53 16.70
CA VAL A 77 0.76 12.07 17.55
C VAL A 77 0.53 10.70 18.17
#